data_AF-A0A349TDU4-F1
#
_entry.id   AF-A0A349TDU4-F1
#
_cell.length_a   1.000
_cell.length_b   1.000
_cell.length_c   1.000
_cell.angle_alpha   90.00
_cell.angle_beta   90.00
_cell.angle_gamma   90.00
#
_symmetry.space_group_name_H-M   'P 1'
#
loop_
_entity.id
_entity.type
_entity.pdbx_description
1 polymer ?
#
loop_
_entity_poly.entity_id
_entity_poly.type
_entity_poly.pdbx_seq_one_letter_code
_entity_poly.pdbx_strand_id
1 'polypeptide(L)'
;GPASGGLPKGKTNALTVDLAAPSGWSLQGAIDAFQNGHRIRRRPMKVTSAQFPEASVLGFIMGAGAFTLGTQAGQSAHKLGAFNSLAVGVTTVWGILQAFFGSKANPWRQGVKVELFTGDDGTPFEHSGNGDPARRQFLLASTLERFPAGFRPFGDLGAGLKLAVLDQTKRRNLMILTAAAIGKKVSNLRERGFHQSAVSRFEMEIEGQIILDGEAFPEGRYVVEPGPELEFVAP
;
A
#
# COMPACT_ATOMS: atom_id res chain seq x y z
N GLY A 1 -7.18 -23.92 -13.54
CA GLY A 1 -8.22 -22.87 -13.65
C GLY A 1 -7.97 -22.07 -14.91
N PRO A 2 -8.94 -21.31 -15.45
CA PRO A 2 -8.70 -20.51 -16.64
C PRO A 2 -7.68 -19.41 -16.31
N ALA A 3 -6.69 -19.21 -17.18
CA ALA A 3 -5.71 -18.14 -17.08
C ALA A 3 -6.35 -16.83 -17.59
N SER A 4 -6.50 -15.85 -16.71
CA SER A 4 -7.00 -14.52 -17.09
C SER A 4 -5.82 -13.66 -17.56
N GLY A 5 -5.73 -13.41 -18.86
CA GLY A 5 -4.79 -12.45 -19.43
C GLY A 5 -5.21 -11.03 -19.07
N GLY A 6 -4.64 -10.45 -18.02
CA GLY A 6 -4.82 -9.05 -17.69
C GLY A 6 -4.03 -8.17 -18.65
N LEU A 7 -4.71 -7.46 -19.57
CA LEU A 7 -4.13 -6.32 -20.26
C LEU A 7 -4.14 -5.11 -19.30
N PRO A 8 -3.01 -4.60 -18.82
CA PRO A 8 -2.99 -3.45 -17.93
C PRO A 8 -3.34 -2.18 -18.72
N LYS A 9 -4.63 -1.85 -18.83
CA LYS A 9 -5.10 -0.59 -19.43
C LYS A 9 -5.63 0.44 -18.43
N GLY A 10 -5.48 0.22 -17.13
CA GLY A 10 -5.86 1.23 -16.14
C GLY A 10 -4.99 1.18 -14.88
N LYS A 11 -4.22 2.25 -14.65
CA LYS A 11 -3.69 2.78 -13.38
C LYS A 11 -2.88 1.88 -12.42
N THR A 12 -2.93 0.55 -12.48
CA THR A 12 -2.29 -0.32 -11.48
C THR A 12 -0.83 -0.62 -11.83
N ASN A 13 0.02 0.42 -11.77
CA ASN A 13 1.47 0.34 -12.01
C ASN A 13 2.18 -0.59 -11.01
N ALA A 14 1.66 -0.71 -9.79
CA ALA A 14 2.30 -1.49 -8.73
C ALA A 14 2.27 -3.02 -8.98
N LEU A 15 1.16 -3.56 -9.49
CA LEU A 15 1.06 -4.98 -9.84
C LEU A 15 1.96 -5.31 -11.03
N THR A 16 2.03 -4.45 -12.04
CA THR A 16 2.94 -4.62 -13.19
C THR A 16 4.41 -4.74 -12.73
N VAL A 17 4.82 -3.89 -11.79
CA VAL A 17 6.15 -3.94 -11.19
C VAL A 17 6.38 -5.24 -10.41
N ASP A 18 5.38 -5.68 -9.63
CA ASP A 18 5.46 -6.95 -8.88
C ASP A 18 5.64 -8.16 -9.79
N LEU A 19 4.89 -8.19 -10.90
CA LEU A 19 4.95 -9.22 -11.92
C LEU A 19 6.18 -9.12 -12.83
N ALA A 20 7.05 -8.11 -12.63
CA ALA A 20 8.18 -7.79 -13.51
C ALA A 20 7.78 -7.64 -14.99
N ALA A 21 6.54 -7.22 -15.25
CA ALA A 21 6.02 -7.07 -16.59
C ALA A 21 6.63 -5.83 -17.27
N PRO A 22 7.07 -5.91 -18.54
CA PRO A 22 7.61 -4.77 -19.28
C PRO A 22 6.63 -3.58 -19.32
N SER A 23 7.15 -2.35 -19.30
CA SER A 23 6.34 -1.16 -19.51
C SER A 23 5.87 -1.09 -20.96
N GLY A 24 4.55 -1.01 -21.20
CA GLY A 24 3.99 -0.76 -22.53
C GLY A 24 3.89 -2.01 -23.40
N TRP A 25 3.21 -3.05 -22.92
CA TRP A 25 2.92 -4.25 -23.71
C TRP A 25 2.28 -3.91 -25.05
N SER A 26 2.81 -4.50 -26.13
CA SER A 26 2.06 -4.65 -27.36
C SER A 26 1.08 -5.83 -27.23
N LEU A 27 0.00 -5.82 -28.00
CA LEU A 27 -0.93 -6.96 -28.07
C LEU A 27 -0.19 -8.26 -28.45
N GLN A 28 0.79 -8.16 -29.35
CA GLN A 28 1.63 -9.30 -29.74
C GLN A 28 2.45 -9.82 -28.55
N GLY A 29 3.09 -8.94 -27.78
CA GLY A 29 3.84 -9.34 -26.59
C GLY A 29 2.96 -10.02 -25.54
N ALA A 30 1.67 -9.66 -25.47
CA ALA A 30 0.71 -10.33 -24.60
C ALA A 30 0.40 -11.77 -25.04
N ILE A 31 0.23 -11.97 -26.35
CA ILE A 31 -0.04 -13.28 -26.95
C ILE A 31 1.19 -14.19 -26.81
N ASP A 32 2.38 -13.65 -27.07
CA ASP A 32 3.63 -14.40 -26.96
C ASP A 32 3.89 -14.83 -25.51
N ALA A 33 3.68 -13.93 -24.54
CA ALA A 33 3.76 -14.27 -23.12
C ALA A 33 2.70 -15.32 -22.73
N PHE A 34 1.47 -15.22 -23.27
CA PHE A 34 0.44 -16.22 -23.02
C PHE A 34 0.90 -17.63 -23.43
N GLN A 35 1.59 -17.77 -24.56
CA GLN A 35 2.06 -19.06 -25.05
C GLN A 35 3.34 -19.55 -24.36
N ASN A 36 4.32 -18.65 -24.16
CA ASN A 36 5.70 -19.02 -23.81
C ASN A 36 6.23 -18.38 -22.52
N GLY A 37 5.49 -17.45 -21.94
CA GLY A 37 5.85 -16.75 -20.72
C GLY A 37 5.68 -17.59 -19.46
N HIS A 38 6.18 -17.09 -18.34
CA HIS A 38 6.09 -17.75 -17.05
C HIS A 38 4.76 -17.43 -16.35
N ARG A 39 4.31 -18.38 -15.52
CA ARG A 39 3.09 -18.25 -14.72
C ARG A 39 3.44 -17.76 -13.32
N ILE A 40 2.81 -16.68 -12.90
CA ILE A 40 2.96 -16.11 -11.56
C ILE A 40 1.61 -16.22 -10.87
N ARG A 41 1.59 -16.75 -9.64
CA ARG A 41 0.38 -16.81 -8.82
C ARG A 41 0.40 -15.73 -7.76
N ARG A 42 -0.72 -15.04 -7.60
CA ARG A 42 -0.91 -14.03 -6.54
C ARG A 42 -2.30 -14.12 -5.97
N ARG A 43 -2.44 -13.75 -4.71
CA ARG A 43 -3.74 -13.52 -4.07
C ARG A 43 -3.91 -12.00 -3.89
N PRO A 44 -4.95 -11.38 -4.45
CA PRO A 44 -5.29 -10.01 -4.09
C PRO A 44 -5.76 -9.99 -2.63
N MET A 45 -5.80 -8.81 -2.03
CA MET A 45 -6.61 -8.57 -0.85
C MET A 45 -8.08 -8.54 -1.25
N LYS A 46 -8.92 -9.24 -0.47
CA LYS A 46 -10.37 -9.09 -0.48
C LYS A 46 -10.74 -8.12 0.63
N VAL A 47 -11.39 -7.03 0.26
CA VAL A 47 -11.77 -5.93 1.15
C VAL A 47 -13.29 -5.89 1.22
N THR A 48 -13.83 -6.12 2.41
CA THR A 48 -15.28 -6.19 2.64
C THR A 48 -15.69 -5.08 3.59
N SER A 49 -16.66 -4.27 3.20
CA SER A 49 -17.23 -3.25 4.09
C SER A 49 -18.26 -3.88 5.02
N ALA A 50 -18.25 -3.53 6.30
CA ALA A 50 -19.27 -3.98 7.25
C ALA A 50 -20.68 -3.45 6.89
N GLN A 51 -20.77 -2.35 6.13
CA GLN A 51 -22.05 -1.81 5.63
C GLN A 51 -22.62 -2.67 4.49
N PHE A 52 -21.76 -3.37 3.75
CA PHE A 52 -22.13 -4.18 2.59
C PHE A 52 -21.41 -5.54 2.66
N PRO A 53 -21.77 -6.42 3.62
CA PRO A 53 -21.01 -7.64 3.89
C PRO A 53 -21.00 -8.64 2.71
N GLU A 54 -21.99 -8.56 1.83
CA GLU A 54 -22.09 -9.38 0.61
C GLU A 54 -21.26 -8.83 -0.56
N ALA A 55 -20.72 -7.60 -0.43
CA ALA A 55 -19.93 -6.95 -1.46
C ALA A 55 -18.48 -6.83 -1.02
N SER A 56 -17.58 -7.45 -1.79
CA SER A 56 -16.14 -7.32 -1.59
C SER A 56 -15.45 -6.78 -2.84
N VAL A 57 -14.44 -5.94 -2.63
CA VAL A 57 -13.57 -5.43 -3.69
C VAL A 57 -12.21 -6.12 -3.58
N LEU A 58 -11.61 -6.46 -4.73
CA LEU A 58 -10.28 -7.02 -4.80
C LEU A 58 -9.26 -5.95 -5.18
N GLY A 59 -8.10 -5.97 -4.53
CA GLY A 59 -6.97 -5.11 -4.91
C GLY A 59 -5.65 -5.60 -4.31
N PHE A 60 -4.52 -5.04 -4.74
CA PHE A 60 -3.19 -5.51 -4.32
C PHE A 60 -2.47 -4.56 -3.35
N ILE A 61 -2.87 -3.30 -3.31
CA ILE A 61 -2.30 -2.31 -2.40
C ILE A 61 -3.41 -1.41 -1.85
N MET A 62 -3.41 -1.23 -0.53
CA MET A 62 -4.34 -0.38 0.19
C MET A 62 -3.54 0.54 1.11
N GLY A 63 -3.95 1.79 1.24
CA GLY A 63 -3.40 2.63 2.29
C GLY A 63 -4.35 3.71 2.78
N ALA A 64 -3.97 4.31 3.91
CA ALA A 64 -4.69 5.39 4.57
C ALA A 64 -3.76 6.42 5.22
N GLY A 65 -4.32 7.53 5.70
CA GLY A 65 -3.56 8.62 6.30
C GLY A 65 -2.67 9.34 5.28
N ALA A 66 -1.37 9.44 5.57
CA ALA A 66 -0.41 10.08 4.66
C ALA A 66 -0.33 9.41 3.27
N PHE A 67 -0.70 8.12 3.15
CA PHE A 67 -0.79 7.45 1.85
C PHE A 67 -1.86 8.10 0.95
N THR A 68 -3.05 8.35 1.50
CA THR A 68 -4.16 9.00 0.80
C THR A 68 -3.77 10.37 0.26
N LEU A 69 -3.05 11.16 1.06
CA LEU A 69 -2.53 12.47 0.64
C LEU A 69 -1.51 12.35 -0.50
N GLY A 70 -0.63 11.35 -0.44
CA GLY A 70 0.31 11.00 -1.51
C GLY A 70 -0.38 10.68 -2.83
N THR A 71 -1.40 9.83 -2.80
CA THR A 71 -2.16 9.46 -4.00
C THR A 71 -2.91 10.65 -4.57
N GLN A 72 -3.58 11.46 -3.75
CA GLN A 72 -4.31 12.65 -4.21
C GLN A 72 -3.38 13.69 -4.84
N ALA A 73 -2.19 13.90 -4.26
CA ALA A 73 -1.17 14.78 -4.81
C ALA A 73 -0.65 14.26 -6.16
N GLY A 74 -0.38 12.96 -6.28
CA GLY A 74 0.04 12.32 -7.53
C GLY A 74 -1.02 12.43 -8.63
N GLN A 75 -2.29 12.16 -8.32
CA GLN A 75 -3.39 12.30 -9.27
C GLN A 75 -3.58 13.75 -9.73
N SER A 76 -3.42 14.72 -8.82
CA SER A 76 -3.47 16.15 -9.16
C SER A 76 -2.31 16.55 -10.09
N ALA A 77 -1.11 16.05 -9.84
CA ALA A 77 0.05 16.28 -10.71
C ALA A 77 -0.14 15.64 -12.11
N HIS A 78 -0.76 14.46 -12.21
CA HIS A 78 -1.12 13.83 -13.48
C HIS A 78 -2.14 14.65 -14.29
N LYS A 79 -3.15 15.24 -13.64
CA LYS A 79 -4.14 16.11 -14.30
C LYS A 79 -3.52 17.41 -14.85
N LEU A 80 -2.39 17.84 -14.31
CA LEU A 80 -1.66 19.05 -14.74
C LEU A 80 -0.66 18.79 -15.89
N GLY A 81 -0.65 17.60 -16.50
CA GLY A 81 0.09 17.36 -17.73
C GLY A 81 1.61 17.20 -17.57
N ALA A 82 2.10 16.82 -16.39
CA ALA A 82 3.52 16.58 -16.14
C ALA A 82 4.03 15.28 -16.82
N PHE A 83 4.10 15.27 -18.16
CA PHE A 83 4.64 14.18 -18.98
C PHE A 83 6.14 14.36 -19.26
N ASN A 84 6.94 14.53 -18.21
CA ASN A 84 8.35 14.14 -18.27
C ASN A 84 8.63 13.22 -17.08
N SER A 85 9.27 12.09 -17.34
CA SER A 85 9.56 11.03 -16.36
C SER A 85 10.28 11.54 -15.10
N LEU A 86 10.94 12.70 -15.15
CA LEU A 86 11.50 13.40 -14.00
C LEU A 86 10.44 14.06 -13.09
N ALA A 87 9.35 14.63 -13.63
CA ALA A 87 8.41 15.46 -12.88
C ALA A 87 7.51 14.66 -11.93
N VAL A 88 7.13 13.43 -12.30
CA VAL A 88 6.35 12.51 -11.45
C VAL A 88 7.20 11.97 -10.30
N GLY A 89 8.48 11.68 -10.55
CA GLY A 89 9.44 11.31 -9.52
C GLY A 89 9.66 12.43 -8.51
N VAL A 90 9.82 13.67 -8.99
CA VAL A 90 10.03 14.87 -8.17
C VAL A 90 8.80 15.23 -7.31
N THR A 91 7.58 15.09 -7.82
CA THR A 91 6.35 15.40 -7.04
C THR A 91 6.03 14.33 -5.99
N THR A 92 6.27 13.05 -6.29
CA THR A 92 6.19 11.97 -5.29
C THR A 92 7.22 12.19 -4.18
N VAL A 93 8.45 12.52 -4.54
CA VAL A 93 9.52 12.90 -3.60
C VAL A 93 9.16 14.17 -2.82
N TRP A 94 8.50 15.16 -3.43
CA TRP A 94 8.06 16.39 -2.74
C TRP A 94 6.91 16.15 -1.73
N GLY A 95 5.94 15.28 -2.05
CA GLY A 95 4.89 14.86 -1.11
C GLY A 95 5.44 14.07 0.07
N ILE A 96 6.38 13.17 -0.21
CA ILE A 96 7.22 12.48 0.76
C ILE A 96 7.94 13.53 1.64
N LEU A 97 8.66 14.49 1.07
CA LEU A 97 9.35 15.59 1.79
C LEU A 97 8.40 16.45 2.65
N GLN A 98 7.18 16.76 2.18
CA GLN A 98 6.19 17.50 2.99
C GLN A 98 5.75 16.72 4.23
N ALA A 99 5.65 15.39 4.14
CA ALA A 99 5.44 14.53 5.31
C ALA A 99 6.63 14.59 6.29
N PHE A 100 7.86 14.81 5.80
CA PHE A 100 9.07 14.98 6.62
C PHE A 100 9.16 16.32 7.36
N PHE A 101 8.73 17.43 6.75
CA PHE A 101 9.02 18.79 7.26
C PHE A 101 7.83 19.55 7.88
N GLY A 102 6.63 18.96 7.90
CA GLY A 102 5.41 19.55 8.49
C GLY A 102 5.42 19.82 10.00
N SER A 103 4.69 20.85 10.46
CA SER A 103 4.34 21.06 11.88
C SER A 103 3.33 19.99 12.37
N LYS A 104 2.94 19.96 13.66
CA LYS A 104 1.92 18.99 14.14
C LYS A 104 0.52 19.26 13.53
N ALA A 105 0.28 20.49 13.08
CA ALA A 105 -0.92 20.87 12.34
C ALA A 105 -0.84 20.51 10.84
N ASN A 106 0.28 19.93 10.38
CA ASN A 106 0.39 19.46 9.01
C ASN A 106 -0.48 18.19 8.86
N PRO A 107 -1.44 18.16 7.90
CA PRO A 107 -2.27 16.99 7.60
C PRO A 107 -1.47 15.69 7.41
N TRP A 108 -0.27 15.79 6.82
CA TRP A 108 0.66 14.67 6.61
C TRP A 108 1.22 14.05 7.90
N ARG A 109 1.15 14.77 9.02
CA ARG A 109 1.61 14.32 10.35
C ARG A 109 0.49 14.07 11.33
N GLN A 110 -0.70 14.62 11.07
CA GLN A 110 -1.86 14.44 11.92
C GLN A 110 -2.33 12.98 11.91
N GLY A 111 -2.20 12.31 10.75
CA GLY A 111 -2.65 10.94 10.57
C GLY A 111 -4.17 10.81 10.57
N VAL A 112 -4.64 9.59 10.43
CA VAL A 112 -6.05 9.21 10.43
C VAL A 112 -6.37 8.48 11.74
N LYS A 113 -7.58 8.68 12.26
CA LYS A 113 -8.03 7.84 13.38
C LYS A 113 -8.37 6.46 12.84
N VAL A 114 -7.78 5.43 13.43
CA VAL A 114 -8.01 4.05 13.01
C VAL A 114 -7.79 3.09 14.15
N GLU A 115 -8.79 2.25 14.38
CA GLU A 115 -8.67 1.06 15.22
C GLU A 115 -8.31 -0.13 14.32
N LEU A 116 -7.37 -0.95 14.78
CA LEU A 116 -6.85 -2.08 14.01
C LEU A 116 -6.87 -3.32 14.87
N PHE A 117 -7.39 -4.40 14.30
CA PHE A 117 -7.46 -5.70 14.93
C PHE A 117 -6.92 -6.74 13.95
N THR A 118 -6.10 -7.66 14.42
CA THR A 118 -5.46 -8.68 13.57
C THR A 118 -5.78 -10.07 14.03
N GLY A 119 -5.74 -11.02 13.10
CA GLY A 119 -6.08 -12.41 13.39
C GLY A 119 -7.59 -12.65 13.45
N ASP A 120 -7.95 -13.90 13.70
CA ASP A 120 -9.35 -14.32 13.81
C ASP A 120 -9.94 -14.03 15.20
N ASP A 121 -9.07 -13.86 16.20
CA ASP A 121 -9.42 -13.50 17.57
C ASP A 121 -9.65 -12.00 17.77
N GLY A 122 -9.38 -11.18 16.73
CA GLY A 122 -9.55 -9.73 16.80
C GLY A 122 -8.58 -9.08 17.78
N THR A 123 -7.35 -9.58 17.91
CA THR A 123 -6.35 -8.99 18.80
C THR A 123 -6.03 -7.55 18.35
N PRO A 124 -6.10 -6.55 19.25
CA PRO A 124 -5.73 -5.17 18.93
C PRO A 124 -4.30 -5.07 18.41
N PHE A 125 -4.10 -4.35 17.31
CA PHE A 125 -2.79 -4.17 16.71
C PHE A 125 -1.91 -3.25 17.56
N GLU A 126 -0.65 -3.64 17.74
CA GLU A 126 0.31 -2.93 18.60
C GLU A 126 0.39 -1.43 18.28
N HIS A 127 0.57 -0.61 19.32
CA HIS A 127 0.88 0.81 19.22
C HIS A 127 2.08 1.11 20.11
N SER A 128 3.02 1.91 19.63
CA SER A 128 4.28 2.23 20.32
C SER A 128 4.13 3.14 21.54
N GLY A 129 2.91 3.66 21.77
CA GLY A 129 2.62 4.71 22.75
C GLY A 129 3.08 6.11 22.33
N ASN A 130 3.67 6.28 21.15
CA ASN A 130 4.09 7.58 20.65
C ASN A 130 2.91 8.36 20.02
N GLY A 131 2.61 9.54 20.56
CA GLY A 131 1.55 10.42 20.06
C GLY A 131 0.15 9.96 20.45
N ASP A 132 -0.87 10.35 19.69
CA ASP A 132 -2.27 10.01 19.94
C ASP A 132 -2.53 8.52 19.62
N PRO A 133 -2.90 7.68 20.60
CA PRO A 133 -3.07 6.24 20.41
C PRO A 133 -4.23 5.88 19.45
N ALA A 134 -5.19 6.79 19.26
CA ALA A 134 -6.29 6.58 18.32
C ALA A 134 -5.88 6.82 16.86
N ARG A 135 -4.68 7.36 16.60
CA ARG A 135 -4.27 7.83 15.27
C ARG A 135 -3.04 7.12 14.74
N ARG A 136 -3.08 6.76 13.46
CA ARG A 136 -1.92 6.30 12.70
C ARG A 136 -1.58 7.32 11.62
N GLN A 137 -0.31 7.71 11.52
CA GLN A 137 0.16 8.64 10.48
C GLN A 137 0.08 8.03 9.09
N PHE A 138 0.40 6.75 8.98
CA PHE A 138 0.41 6.01 7.73
C PHE A 138 0.00 4.58 7.99
N LEU A 139 -0.79 4.05 7.05
CA LEU A 139 -1.14 2.64 6.99
C LEU A 139 -0.98 2.19 5.55
N LEU A 140 -0.34 1.05 5.35
CA LEU A 140 -0.23 0.37 4.07
C LEU A 140 -0.47 -1.13 4.28
N ALA A 141 -1.43 -1.69 3.56
CA ALA A 141 -1.63 -3.12 3.44
C ALA A 141 -1.38 -3.56 2.00
N SER A 142 -0.75 -4.72 1.79
CA SER A 142 -0.49 -5.22 0.45
C SER A 142 -0.19 -6.70 0.42
N THR A 143 -0.51 -7.34 -0.70
CA THR A 143 -0.07 -8.69 -1.06
C THR A 143 1.04 -8.72 -2.11
N LEU A 144 1.48 -7.55 -2.61
CA LEU A 144 2.58 -7.43 -3.57
C LEU A 144 3.89 -7.90 -2.95
N GLU A 145 4.67 -8.71 -3.66
CA GLU A 145 5.96 -9.22 -3.22
C GLU A 145 7.12 -8.26 -3.54
N ARG A 146 6.96 -7.41 -4.56
CA ARG A 146 7.98 -6.44 -4.99
C ARG A 146 7.37 -5.05 -5.17
N PHE A 147 8.18 -4.04 -4.87
CA PHE A 147 7.85 -2.62 -4.98
C PHE A 147 8.90 -1.91 -5.85
N PRO A 148 8.52 -0.82 -6.52
CA PRO A 148 9.42 -0.10 -7.42
C PRO A 148 10.59 0.56 -6.67
N ALA A 149 11.67 0.83 -7.41
CA ALA A 149 12.82 1.62 -6.95
C ALA A 149 13.49 1.12 -5.64
N GLY A 150 13.40 -0.18 -5.35
CA GLY A 150 13.99 -0.78 -4.14
C GLY A 150 13.26 -0.42 -2.84
N PHE A 151 12.06 0.15 -2.94
CA PHE A 151 11.21 0.40 -1.78
C PHE A 151 10.83 -0.92 -1.11
N ARG A 152 10.86 -0.97 0.22
CA ARG A 152 10.59 -2.13 1.07
C ARG A 152 9.77 -1.73 2.29
N PRO A 153 8.50 -1.35 2.12
CA PRO A 153 7.66 -0.85 3.21
C PRO A 153 7.39 -1.91 4.28
N PHE A 154 7.56 -3.19 3.94
CA PHE A 154 7.39 -4.34 4.83
C PHE A 154 8.72 -5.01 5.22
N GLY A 155 9.87 -4.40 4.90
CA GLY A 155 11.18 -4.97 5.21
C GLY A 155 11.44 -6.27 4.45
N ASP A 156 11.80 -7.32 5.17
CA ASP A 156 12.09 -8.66 4.62
C ASP A 156 10.83 -9.55 4.52
N LEU A 157 9.63 -9.03 4.83
CA LEU A 157 8.38 -9.78 4.71
C LEU A 157 8.07 -10.11 3.24
N GLY A 158 8.01 -11.41 2.94
CA GLY A 158 7.84 -11.98 1.61
C GLY A 158 6.39 -12.04 1.13
N ALA A 159 5.90 -13.24 0.79
CA ALA A 159 4.55 -13.44 0.27
C ALA A 159 3.44 -13.27 1.33
N GLY A 160 2.20 -13.12 0.88
CA GLY A 160 1.01 -13.03 1.73
C GLY A 160 0.59 -11.60 2.07
N LEU A 161 -0.47 -11.48 2.87
CA LEU A 161 -1.01 -10.20 3.32
C LEU A 161 -0.08 -9.58 4.38
N LYS A 162 0.41 -8.37 4.09
CA LYS A 162 1.31 -7.61 4.95
C LYS A 162 0.70 -6.28 5.33
N LEU A 163 1.06 -5.81 6.51
CA LEU A 163 0.65 -4.53 7.07
C LEU A 163 1.89 -3.75 7.54
N ALA A 164 1.96 -2.49 7.13
CA ALA A 164 2.96 -1.53 7.56
C ALA A 164 2.22 -0.31 8.15
N VAL A 165 2.46 -0.03 9.43
CA VAL A 165 1.76 1.02 10.17
C VAL A 165 2.79 1.95 10.79
N LEU A 166 2.58 3.25 10.63
CA LEU A 166 3.34 4.27 11.31
C LEU A 166 2.45 5.00 12.31
N ASP A 167 2.78 4.90 13.57
CA ASP A 167 2.23 5.71 14.65
C ASP A 167 2.70 7.16 14.53
N GLN A 168 2.14 8.04 15.35
CA GLN A 168 2.62 9.40 15.42
C GLN A 168 4.05 9.50 15.94
N THR A 169 5.01 9.70 15.02
CA THR A 169 6.43 9.72 15.37
C THR A 169 7.03 11.13 15.49
N LYS A 170 8.15 11.21 16.22
CA LYS A 170 8.95 12.44 16.35
C LYS A 170 9.69 12.71 15.04
N ARG A 171 9.81 13.98 14.65
CA ARG A 171 10.50 14.39 13.40
C ARG A 171 11.87 13.75 13.21
N ARG A 172 12.67 13.67 14.29
CA ARG A 172 14.02 13.06 14.26
C ARG A 172 14.02 11.58 13.84
N ASN A 173 12.92 10.86 14.10
CA ASN A 173 12.79 9.46 13.75
C ASN A 173 12.41 9.29 12.28
N LEU A 174 11.84 10.31 11.62
CA LEU A 174 11.36 10.17 10.26
C LEU A 174 12.47 9.73 9.29
N MET A 175 13.68 10.29 9.39
CA MET A 175 14.82 9.87 8.56
C MET A 175 15.19 8.39 8.73
N ILE A 176 15.07 7.88 9.96
CA ILE A 176 15.29 6.48 10.29
C ILE A 176 14.24 5.60 9.63
N LEU A 177 12.99 6.06 9.61
CA LEU A 177 11.88 5.35 8.98
C LEU A 177 11.99 5.35 7.45
N THR A 178 12.46 6.45 6.84
CA THR A 178 12.77 6.48 5.41
C THR A 178 13.86 5.48 5.06
N ALA A 179 14.93 5.44 5.87
CA ALA A 179 16.01 4.48 5.71
C ALA A 179 15.49 3.03 5.76
N ALA A 180 14.62 2.72 6.72
CA ALA A 180 13.97 1.41 6.81
C ALA A 180 13.10 1.11 5.59
N ALA A 181 12.30 2.08 5.13
CA ALA A 181 11.40 1.92 4.00
C ALA A 181 12.12 1.76 2.64
N ILE A 182 13.40 2.15 2.53
CA ILE A 182 14.26 1.83 1.37
C ILE A 182 15.13 0.57 1.60
N GLY A 183 14.82 -0.21 2.65
CA GLY A 183 15.45 -1.50 2.92
C GLY A 183 16.75 -1.46 3.72
N LYS A 184 17.12 -0.33 4.34
CA LYS A 184 18.25 -0.33 5.29
C LYS A 184 17.83 -1.04 6.58
N LYS A 185 18.72 -1.87 7.12
CA LYS A 185 18.49 -2.52 8.42
C LYS A 185 18.52 -1.47 9.52
N VAL A 186 17.42 -1.38 10.26
CA VAL A 186 17.24 -0.45 11.37
C VAL A 186 16.67 -1.23 12.54
N SER A 187 17.31 -1.13 13.70
CA SER A 187 16.80 -1.71 14.95
C SER A 187 15.72 -0.83 15.58
N ASN A 188 14.91 -1.43 16.44
CA ASN A 188 13.94 -0.76 17.29
C ASN A 188 12.87 0.04 16.52
N LEU A 189 12.39 -0.49 15.39
CA LEU A 189 11.37 0.17 14.57
C LEU A 189 10.02 0.24 15.28
N ARG A 190 9.61 -0.85 15.95
CA ARG A 190 8.33 -0.92 16.67
C ARG A 190 8.26 0.12 17.78
N GLU A 191 9.30 0.26 18.58
CA GLU A 191 9.41 1.25 19.66
C GLU A 191 9.44 2.69 19.12
N ARG A 192 9.88 2.88 17.87
CA ARG A 192 9.86 4.16 17.17
C ARG A 192 8.52 4.45 16.47
N GLY A 193 7.57 3.51 16.56
CA GLY A 193 6.23 3.61 15.99
C GLY A 193 6.06 3.06 14.59
N PHE A 194 7.06 2.36 14.03
CA PHE A 194 6.92 1.74 12.72
C PHE A 194 6.83 0.22 12.84
N HIS A 195 5.66 -0.29 12.51
CA HIS A 195 5.28 -1.68 12.64
C HIS A 195 5.21 -2.31 11.26
N GLN A 196 5.79 -3.50 11.12
CA GLN A 196 5.74 -4.32 9.91
C GLN A 196 5.31 -5.71 10.35
N SER A 197 4.21 -6.22 9.80
CA SER A 197 3.66 -7.52 10.17
C SER A 197 3.12 -8.25 8.96
N ALA A 198 3.34 -9.57 8.91
CA ALA A 198 2.50 -10.46 8.10
C ALA A 198 1.25 -10.80 8.93
N VAL A 199 0.08 -10.83 8.28
CA VAL A 199 -1.20 -11.13 8.94
C VAL A 199 -2.03 -12.03 8.03
N SER A 200 -2.81 -12.95 8.59
CA SER A 200 -3.78 -13.75 7.84
C SER A 200 -5.03 -12.95 7.50
N ARG A 201 -5.39 -12.00 8.35
CA ARG A 201 -6.58 -11.15 8.28
C ARG A 201 -6.38 -9.95 9.20
N PHE A 202 -7.02 -8.83 8.86
CA PHE A 202 -7.21 -7.74 9.80
C PHE A 202 -8.58 -7.08 9.61
N GLU A 203 -9.05 -6.45 10.68
CA GLU A 203 -10.18 -5.54 10.67
C GLU A 203 -9.69 -4.13 10.96
N MET A 204 -10.35 -3.15 10.37
CA MET A 204 -10.11 -1.75 10.67
C MET A 204 -11.41 -0.97 10.77
N GLU A 205 -11.48 -0.07 11.73
CA GLU A 205 -12.49 1.00 11.79
C GLU A 205 -11.77 2.32 11.62
N ILE A 206 -12.07 3.05 10.55
CA ILE A 206 -11.30 4.22 10.13
C ILE A 206 -12.23 5.43 9.93
N GLU A 207 -11.90 6.55 10.59
CA GLU A 207 -12.54 7.87 10.37
C GLU A 207 -11.76 8.64 9.30
N GLY A 208 -11.74 8.09 8.09
CA GLY A 208 -11.10 8.69 6.92
C GLY A 208 -11.12 7.76 5.71
N GLN A 209 -10.78 8.30 4.54
CA GLN A 209 -10.77 7.52 3.31
C GLN A 209 -9.61 6.52 3.26
N ILE A 210 -9.89 5.36 2.68
CA ILE A 210 -8.88 4.41 2.25
C ILE A 210 -8.72 4.50 0.74
N ILE A 211 -7.50 4.28 0.28
CA ILE A 211 -7.19 4.13 -1.15
C ILE A 211 -6.89 2.67 -1.40
N LEU A 212 -7.60 2.02 -2.31
CA LEU A 212 -7.35 0.66 -2.79
C LEU A 212 -7.01 0.72 -4.28
N ASP A 213 -5.82 0.27 -4.67
CA ASP A 213 -5.30 0.31 -6.06
C ASP A 213 -5.44 1.68 -6.76
N GLY A 214 -5.49 2.77 -5.98
CA GLY A 214 -5.65 4.15 -6.47
C GLY A 214 -7.09 4.65 -6.54
N GLU A 215 -8.08 3.83 -6.17
CA GLU A 215 -9.48 4.21 -6.02
C GLU A 215 -9.80 4.53 -4.54
N ALA A 216 -10.58 5.58 -4.31
CA ALA A 216 -10.92 6.04 -2.97
C ALA A 216 -12.23 5.43 -2.48
N PHE A 217 -12.21 4.89 -1.26
CA PHE A 217 -13.36 4.36 -0.55
C PHE A 217 -13.61 5.18 0.71
N PRO A 218 -14.88 5.33 1.14
CA PRO A 218 -15.24 6.18 2.27
C PRO A 218 -14.72 5.63 3.60
N GLU A 219 -14.88 6.43 4.65
CA GLU A 219 -14.67 5.97 6.02
C GLU A 219 -15.65 4.86 6.42
N GLY A 220 -15.28 4.07 7.44
CA GLY A 220 -16.11 2.98 7.94
C GLY A 220 -15.32 1.80 8.48
N ARG A 221 -16.02 0.67 8.67
CA ARG A 221 -15.43 -0.58 9.14
C ARG A 221 -15.21 -1.54 7.97
N TYR A 222 -13.99 -2.09 7.90
CA TYR A 222 -13.55 -2.96 6.83
C TYR A 222 -12.90 -4.22 7.39
N VAL A 223 -13.14 -5.34 6.71
CA VAL A 223 -12.42 -6.60 6.90
C VAL A 223 -11.53 -6.82 5.69
N VAL A 224 -10.26 -7.16 5.92
CA VAL A 224 -9.27 -7.41 4.88
C VAL A 224 -8.62 -8.77 5.09
N GLU A 225 -8.67 -9.59 4.05
CA GLU A 225 -8.16 -10.96 4.06
C GLU A 225 -7.63 -11.33 2.65
N PRO A 226 -6.82 -12.40 2.51
CA PRO A 226 -6.44 -12.91 1.21
C PRO A 226 -7.66 -13.35 0.39
N GLY A 227 -7.73 -12.87 -0.85
CA GLY A 227 -8.71 -13.28 -1.85
C GLY A 227 -8.34 -14.60 -2.55
N PRO A 228 -9.08 -14.93 -3.63
CA PRO A 228 -8.81 -16.13 -4.42
C PRO A 228 -7.44 -16.04 -5.10
N GLU A 229 -6.81 -17.20 -5.32
CA GLU A 229 -5.56 -17.24 -6.10
C GLU A 229 -5.85 -16.94 -7.57
N LEU A 230 -5.12 -15.97 -8.11
CA LEU A 230 -5.14 -15.57 -9.50
C LEU A 230 -3.83 -15.97 -10.16
N GLU A 231 -3.92 -16.48 -11.38
CA GLU A 231 -2.76 -16.79 -12.20
C GLU A 231 -2.56 -15.68 -13.24
N PHE A 232 -1.36 -15.12 -13.24
CA PHE A 232 -0.91 -14.10 -14.17
C PHE A 232 0.13 -14.70 -15.10
N VAL A 233 0.25 -14.08 -16.26
CA VAL A 233 1.26 -14.40 -17.24
C VAL A 233 2.20 -13.22 -17.41
N ALA A 234 3.50 -13.47 -17.36
CA ALA A 234 4.54 -12.49 -17.63
C ALA A 234 5.58 -13.08 -18.62
N PRO A 235 6.27 -12.25 -19.43
CA PRO A 235 7.30 -12.69 -20.36
C PRO A 235 8.42 -13.47 -19.67
#